data_AF-A0AAD7KE58-F1
#
_entry.id   AF-A0AAD7KE58-F1
#
_cell.length_a   1.000
_cell.length_b   1.000
_cell.length_c   1.000
_cell.angle_alpha   90.00
_cell.angle_beta   90.00
_cell.angle_gamma   90.00
#
_symmetry.space_group_name_H-M   'P 1'
#
loop_
_entity.id
_entity.type
_entity.pdbx_description
1 polymer ?
#
loop_
_entity_poly.entity_id
_entity_poly.type
_entity_poly.pdbx_seq_one_letter_code
_entity_poly.pdbx_strand_id
1 'polypeptide(L)'
;MATIKTTTPALPDYITYRFANRLVYVRPAHTYEVRVHSFTANEIYRPRLIIRRPALDIAQKEFIELATIPRERISFNTVASLNRQEPRVVRISESAWFAAVARQLCGGVIDILVSPDPSAPPTYLAVPSPGEMTKDEVEILRKTRSTPSSPTHSRQSSPSGRSTKSAKRSWLPRLN
;
A
#
# COMPACT_ATOMS: atom_id res chain seq x y z
N MET A 1 -28.55 7.57 -21.03
CA MET A 1 -27.39 6.68 -20.78
C MET A 1 -26.15 7.56 -20.70
N ALA A 2 -25.43 7.57 -19.58
CA ALA A 2 -24.24 8.38 -19.43
C ALA A 2 -23.02 7.60 -19.95
N THR A 3 -22.44 8.05 -21.05
CA THR A 3 -21.21 7.47 -21.61
C THR A 3 -20.01 8.01 -20.84
N ILE A 4 -19.43 7.19 -19.96
CA ILE A 4 -18.21 7.56 -19.23
C ILE A 4 -17.04 7.43 -20.19
N LYS A 5 -16.49 8.56 -20.65
CA LYS A 5 -15.24 8.58 -21.41
C LYS A 5 -14.10 8.30 -20.43
N THR A 6 -13.55 7.10 -20.47
CA THR A 6 -12.32 6.76 -19.74
C THR A 6 -11.13 7.38 -20.47
N THR A 7 -10.91 8.68 -20.26
CA THR A 7 -9.68 9.33 -20.74
C THR A 7 -8.51 8.75 -19.96
N THR A 8 -7.55 8.17 -20.66
CA THR A 8 -6.31 7.67 -20.05
C THR A 8 -5.56 8.86 -19.46
N PRO A 9 -5.27 8.89 -18.16
CA PRO A 9 -4.55 10.00 -17.54
C PRO A 9 -3.16 10.13 -18.16
N ALA A 10 -2.78 11.35 -18.54
CA ALA A 10 -1.43 11.64 -19.02
C ALA A 10 -0.41 11.29 -17.93
N LEU A 11 0.72 10.69 -18.33
CA LEU A 11 1.81 10.39 -17.40
C LEU A 11 2.47 11.70 -16.94
N PRO A 12 2.93 11.78 -15.68
CA PRO A 12 3.67 12.94 -15.19
C PRO A 12 5.05 13.04 -15.87
N ASP A 13 5.55 14.27 -16.05
CA ASP A 13 6.86 14.53 -16.67
C ASP A 13 8.04 14.09 -15.78
N TYR A 14 7.83 14.04 -14.47
CA TYR A 14 8.83 13.61 -13.47
C TYR A 14 8.15 12.86 -12.32
N ILE A 15 8.86 11.89 -11.77
CA ILE A 15 8.49 11.16 -10.56
C ILE A 15 9.52 11.50 -9.48
N THR A 16 9.04 11.85 -8.29
CA THR A 16 9.90 12.14 -7.15
C THR A 16 9.98 10.93 -6.24
N TYR A 17 11.19 10.41 -6.01
CA TYR A 17 11.45 9.37 -5.01
C TYR A 17 12.02 9.98 -3.73
N ARG A 18 11.57 9.48 -2.58
CA ARG A 18 12.12 9.84 -1.28
C ARG A 18 12.69 8.62 -0.56
N PHE A 19 13.93 8.73 -0.10
CA PHE A 19 14.57 7.71 0.74
C PHE A 19 15.44 8.39 1.80
N ALA A 20 15.30 8.02 3.07
CA ALA A 20 16.08 8.59 4.19
C ALA A 20 16.16 10.14 4.18
N ASN A 21 15.02 10.80 3.93
CA ASN A 21 14.90 12.26 3.80
C ASN A 21 15.62 12.91 2.60
N ARG A 22 16.13 12.11 1.65
CA ARG A 22 16.69 12.57 0.38
C ARG A 22 15.64 12.43 -0.73
N LEU A 23 15.60 13.42 -1.63
CA LEU A 23 14.68 13.46 -2.77
C LEU A 23 15.47 13.34 -4.07
N VAL A 24 14.96 12.52 -4.99
CA VAL A 24 15.51 12.37 -6.35
C VAL A 24 14.38 12.50 -7.36
N TYR A 25 14.59 13.36 -8.35
CA TYR A 25 13.65 13.56 -9.45
C TYR A 25 14.09 12.73 -10.65
N VAL A 26 13.22 11.82 -11.06
CA VAL A 26 13.49 10.92 -12.18
C VAL A 26 12.49 11.25 -13.27
N ARG A 27 12.98 11.56 -14.47
CA ARG A 27 12.12 11.56 -15.64
C ARG A 27 11.70 10.10 -15.90
N PRO A 28 10.41 9.74 -15.79
CA PRO A 28 9.98 8.42 -16.16
C PRO A 28 10.45 8.20 -17.59
N ALA A 29 11.27 7.17 -17.81
CA ALA A 29 11.71 6.86 -19.15
C ALA A 29 10.43 6.77 -20.01
N HIS A 30 10.40 7.45 -21.17
CA HIS A 30 9.33 7.24 -22.14
C HIS A 30 9.13 5.74 -22.45
N THR A 31 10.17 4.96 -22.14
CA THR A 31 10.30 3.51 -22.03
C THR A 31 9.82 2.87 -20.73
N TYR A 32 8.74 3.36 -20.10
CA TYR A 32 7.74 2.40 -19.60
C TYR A 32 6.96 1.84 -20.80
N GLU A 33 7.69 1.42 -21.84
CA GLU A 33 7.15 0.57 -22.85
C GLU A 33 6.65 -0.63 -22.08
N VAL A 34 5.33 -0.73 -22.00
CA VAL A 34 4.69 -2.01 -21.83
C VAL A 34 5.39 -2.87 -22.87
N ARG A 35 6.30 -3.74 -22.41
CA ARG A 35 6.88 -4.78 -23.25
C ARG A 35 5.71 -5.72 -23.51
N VAL A 36 4.80 -5.28 -24.39
CA VAL A 36 3.91 -6.14 -25.14
C VAL A 36 4.90 -6.88 -26.00
N HIS A 37 5.45 -7.98 -25.47
CA HIS A 37 6.03 -8.97 -26.35
C HIS A 37 4.92 -9.30 -27.33
N SER A 38 5.05 -8.83 -28.57
CA SER A 38 4.21 -9.23 -29.68
C SER A 38 4.52 -10.71 -29.92
N PHE A 39 3.95 -11.56 -29.08
CA PHE A 39 4.04 -13.00 -29.17
C PHE A 39 2.78 -13.49 -29.84
N THR A 40 3.00 -14.29 -30.87
CA THR A 40 2.08 -14.69 -31.92
C THR A 40 0.78 -15.33 -31.40
N ALA A 41 -0.34 -14.65 -31.69
CA ALA A 41 -1.71 -15.11 -31.95
C ALA A 41 -2.44 -16.18 -31.11
N ASN A 42 -1.84 -16.96 -30.20
CA ASN A 42 -2.51 -18.18 -29.71
C ASN A 42 -2.52 -18.46 -28.19
N GLU A 43 -2.25 -17.46 -27.35
CA GLU A 43 -2.53 -17.59 -25.91
C GLU A 43 -3.41 -16.46 -25.41
N ILE A 44 -4.35 -16.80 -24.52
CA ILE A 44 -5.22 -15.89 -23.76
C ILE A 44 -4.30 -15.02 -22.87
N TYR A 45 -3.76 -13.97 -23.48
CA TYR A 45 -2.67 -13.15 -22.96
C TYR A 45 -3.23 -12.09 -22.01
N ARG A 46 -3.11 -12.32 -20.69
CA ARG A 46 -3.18 -11.19 -19.74
C ARG A 46 -1.82 -10.52 -19.75
N PRO A 47 -1.68 -9.26 -20.19
CA PRO A 47 -0.40 -8.57 -20.13
C PRO A 47 0.05 -8.49 -18.67
N ARG A 48 1.06 -9.28 -18.30
CA ARG A 48 1.78 -9.07 -17.04
C ARG A 48 2.59 -7.80 -17.22
N LEU A 49 2.00 -6.69 -16.80
CA LEU A 49 2.62 -5.37 -16.74
C LEU A 49 3.76 -5.42 -15.70
N ILE A 50 4.97 -5.80 -16.12
CA ILE A 50 6.16 -5.81 -15.25
C ILE A 50 6.80 -4.41 -15.30
N ILE A 51 6.10 -3.41 -14.77
CA ILE A 51 6.56 -2.00 -14.82
C ILE A 51 7.38 -1.62 -13.56
N ARG A 52 7.33 -2.41 -12.50
CA ARG A 52 8.09 -2.14 -11.27
C ARG A 52 9.59 -2.34 -11.41
N ARG A 53 10.06 -3.26 -12.28
CA ARG A 53 11.49 -3.60 -12.40
C ARG A 53 12.36 -2.39 -12.75
N PRO A 54 12.04 -1.57 -13.77
CA PRO A 54 12.79 -0.36 -14.07
C PRO A 54 12.88 0.63 -12.90
N ALA A 55 11.81 0.77 -12.10
CA ALA A 55 11.80 1.69 -10.97
C ALA A 55 12.77 1.26 -9.85
N LEU A 56 12.91 -0.06 -9.61
CA LEU A 56 13.90 -0.59 -8.68
C LEU A 56 15.32 -0.36 -9.18
N ASP A 57 15.58 -0.61 -10.47
CA ASP A 57 16.91 -0.43 -11.04
C ASP A 57 17.34 1.05 -10.95
N ILE A 58 16.43 1.99 -11.23
CA ILE A 58 16.69 3.42 -11.07
C ILE A 58 16.91 3.77 -9.60
N ALA A 59 16.07 3.30 -8.68
CA ALA A 59 16.24 3.56 -7.26
C ALA A 59 17.60 3.04 -6.74
N GLN A 60 18.02 1.84 -7.12
CA GLN A 60 19.33 1.29 -6.71
C GLN A 60 20.51 2.04 -7.35
N LYS A 61 20.33 2.57 -8.56
CA LYS A 61 21.34 3.40 -9.23
C LYS A 61 21.52 4.76 -8.55
N GLU A 62 20.41 5.42 -8.21
CA GLU A 62 20.43 6.77 -7.62
C GLU A 62 20.72 6.76 -6.11
N PHE A 63 20.31 5.70 -5.41
CA PHE A 63 20.55 5.49 -3.98
C PHE A 63 21.50 4.31 -3.77
N ILE A 64 22.80 4.60 -3.66
CA ILE A 64 23.87 3.60 -3.48
C ILE A 64 23.61 2.70 -2.25
N GLU A 65 23.01 3.26 -1.20
CA GLU A 65 22.59 2.54 0.02
C GLU A 65 21.60 1.39 -0.27
N LEU A 66 20.80 1.52 -1.33
CA LEU A 66 19.84 0.50 -1.77
C LEU A 66 20.47 -0.58 -2.67
N ALA A 67 21.69 -0.36 -3.19
CA ALA A 67 22.33 -1.31 -4.09
C ALA A 67 22.69 -2.63 -3.39
N THR A 68 23.04 -2.58 -2.10
CA THR A 68 23.35 -3.75 -1.27
C THR A 68 22.09 -4.49 -0.79
N ILE A 69 20.95 -3.82 -0.80
CA ILE A 69 19.70 -4.35 -0.23
C ILE A 69 18.98 -5.19 -1.29
N PRO A 70 18.53 -6.42 -0.95
CA PRO A 70 17.81 -7.27 -1.89
C PRO A 70 16.45 -6.65 -2.26
N ARG A 71 16.05 -6.82 -3.53
CA ARG A 71 14.90 -6.13 -4.15
C ARG A 71 13.58 -6.43 -3.45
N GLU A 72 13.47 -7.61 -2.84
CA GLU A 72 12.30 -8.08 -2.11
C GLU A 72 12.02 -7.24 -0.86
N ARG A 73 13.07 -6.65 -0.26
CA ARG A 73 12.98 -5.81 0.94
C ARG A 73 12.62 -4.37 0.62
N ILE A 74 12.74 -3.95 -0.64
CA ILE A 74 12.45 -2.59 -1.07
C ILE A 74 10.98 -2.47 -1.44
N SER A 75 10.26 -1.60 -0.75
CA SER A 75 8.85 -1.30 -0.99
C SER A 75 8.66 0.15 -1.37
N PHE A 76 7.72 0.41 -2.26
CA PHE A 76 7.33 1.75 -2.67
C PHE A 76 5.97 2.07 -2.08
N ASN A 77 5.89 3.19 -1.39
CA ASN A 77 4.69 3.66 -0.74
C ASN A 77 4.32 5.04 -1.27
N THR A 78 3.03 5.36 -1.25
CA THR A 78 2.53 6.69 -1.57
C THR A 78 1.45 7.07 -0.57
N VAL A 79 1.23 8.37 -0.41
CA VAL A 79 0.15 8.88 0.42
C VAL A 79 -1.11 8.96 -0.43
N ALA A 80 -2.15 8.21 -0.05
CA ALA A 80 -3.44 8.25 -0.71
C ALA A 80 -4.54 8.61 0.30
N SER A 81 -5.45 9.50 -0.11
CA SER A 81 -6.72 9.71 0.60
C SER A 81 -7.78 8.80 -0.03
N LEU A 82 -8.30 7.88 0.78
CA LEU A 82 -9.40 7.01 0.38
C LEU A 82 -10.69 7.55 1.01
N ASN A 83 -11.72 7.79 0.20
CA ASN A 83 -13.07 8.15 0.67
C ASN A 83 -13.15 9.38 1.60
N ARG A 84 -12.41 10.46 1.29
CA ARG A 84 -12.34 11.70 2.09
C ARG A 84 -11.84 11.49 3.53
N GLN A 85 -11.25 10.34 3.83
CA GLN A 85 -10.57 10.11 5.10
C GLN A 85 -9.18 10.73 5.09
N GLU A 86 -8.57 10.75 6.28
CA GLU A 86 -7.20 11.18 6.47
C GLU A 86 -6.23 10.47 5.51
N PRO A 87 -5.21 11.19 5.00
CA PRO A 87 -4.21 10.62 4.13
C PRO A 87 -3.49 9.45 4.81
N ARG A 88 -3.43 8.30 4.13
CA ARG A 88 -2.74 7.10 4.62
C ARG A 88 -1.61 6.72 3.68
N VAL A 89 -0.51 6.25 4.27
CA VAL A 89 0.60 5.65 3.53
C VAL A 89 0.17 4.26 3.07
N VAL A 90 0.13 4.06 1.76
CA VAL A 90 -0.24 2.78 1.15
C VAL A 90 0.91 2.26 0.29
N ARG A 91 1.13 0.95 0.35
CA ARG A 91 2.11 0.27 -0.50
C ARG A 91 1.59 0.14 -1.92
N ILE A 92 2.40 0.55 -2.88
CA ILE A 92 2.13 0.37 -4.31
C ILE A 92 2.54 -1.05 -4.71
N SER A 93 1.57 -1.86 -5.14
CA SER A 93 1.85 -3.17 -5.71
C SER A 93 2.42 -3.05 -7.12
N GLU A 94 3.07 -4.10 -7.61
CA GLU A 94 3.64 -4.13 -8.97
C GLU A 94 2.57 -3.89 -10.05
N SER A 95 1.39 -4.49 -9.91
CA SER A 95 0.28 -4.31 -10.86
C SER A 95 -0.37 -2.92 -10.77
N ALA A 96 -0.32 -2.28 -9.61
CA ALA A 96 -0.86 -0.95 -9.39
C ALA A 96 0.13 0.17 -9.75
N TRP A 97 1.39 -0.17 -10.08
CA TRP A 97 2.44 0.81 -10.31
C TRP A 97 2.05 1.89 -11.33
N PHE A 98 1.63 1.45 -12.51
CA PHE A 98 1.26 2.37 -13.59
C PHE A 98 0.08 3.26 -13.19
N ALA A 99 -0.97 2.67 -12.60
CA ALA A 99 -2.14 3.42 -12.17
C ALA A 99 -1.82 4.40 -11.04
N ALA A 100 -0.92 4.04 -10.13
CA ALA A 100 -0.48 4.92 -9.04
C ALA A 100 0.32 6.10 -9.59
N VAL A 101 1.31 5.83 -10.45
CA VAL A 101 2.17 6.85 -11.07
C VAL A 101 1.37 7.77 -11.99
N ALA A 102 0.48 7.24 -12.83
CA ALA A 102 -0.32 8.04 -13.75
C ALA A 102 -1.36 8.94 -13.03
N ARG A 103 -1.76 8.57 -11.80
CA ARG A 103 -2.65 9.39 -10.98
C ARG A 103 -1.89 10.34 -10.06
N GLN A 104 -0.58 10.21 -9.99
CA GLN A 104 0.25 11.06 -9.17
C GLN A 104 0.23 12.47 -9.78
N LEU A 105 -0.31 13.44 -9.03
CA LEU A 105 -0.24 14.84 -9.43
C LEU A 105 1.22 15.29 -9.50
N CYS A 106 1.52 16.28 -10.34
CA CYS A 106 2.85 16.89 -10.39
C CYS A 106 3.31 17.28 -8.98
N GLY A 107 4.46 16.75 -8.54
CA GLY A 107 4.99 16.96 -7.20
C GLY A 107 4.64 15.87 -6.17
N GLY A 108 3.85 14.86 -6.52
CA GLY A 108 3.62 13.72 -5.63
C GLY A 108 4.91 12.92 -5.37
N VAL A 109 5.11 12.51 -4.12
CA VAL A 109 6.32 11.80 -3.68
C VAL A 109 6.03 10.31 -3.49
N ILE A 110 6.90 9.45 -4.03
CA ILE A 110 6.91 8.01 -3.75
C ILE A 110 7.99 7.74 -2.71
N ASP A 111 7.55 7.23 -1.57
CA ASP A 111 8.42 6.86 -0.46
C ASP A 111 9.00 5.47 -0.67
N ILE A 112 10.32 5.35 -0.55
CA ILE A 112 11.02 4.07 -0.58
C ILE A 112 11.24 3.63 0.86
N LEU A 113 10.65 2.50 1.25
CA LEU A 113 10.85 1.89 2.56
C LEU A 113 11.56 0.54 2.42
N VAL A 114 12.53 0.32 3.30
CA VAL A 114 13.27 -0.94 3.42
C VAL A 114 12.66 -1.75 4.55
N SER A 115 12.14 -2.94 4.23
CA SER A 115 11.67 -3.89 5.23
C SER A 115 12.84 -4.53 5.97
N PRO A 116 12.70 -4.88 7.26
CA PRO A 116 13.72 -5.64 7.99
C PRO A 116 13.95 -7.02 7.34
N ASP A 117 15.07 -7.66 7.67
CA ASP A 117 15.43 -8.94 7.08
C ASP A 117 14.45 -10.01 7.57
N PRO A 118 13.74 -10.72 6.68
CA PRO A 118 12.85 -11.81 7.12
C PRO A 118 13.63 -12.98 7.73
N SER A 119 14.93 -13.14 7.43
CA SER A 119 15.77 -14.17 8.02
C SER A 119 16.29 -13.78 9.41
N ALA A 120 16.27 -12.49 9.75
CA ALA A 120 16.56 -12.11 11.12
C ALA A 120 15.44 -12.69 11.99
N PRO A 121 15.78 -13.38 13.10
CA PRO A 121 14.76 -13.81 14.05
C PRO A 121 13.90 -12.58 14.39
N PRO A 122 12.56 -12.73 14.44
CA PRO A 122 11.71 -11.62 14.82
C PRO A 122 12.32 -11.01 16.07
N THR A 123 12.54 -9.69 16.08
CA THR A 123 12.88 -8.99 17.31
C THR A 123 11.64 -9.06 18.17
N TYR A 124 11.42 -10.21 18.80
CA TYR A 124 10.51 -10.36 19.90
C TYR A 124 11.01 -9.36 20.90
N LEU A 125 10.27 -8.25 21.01
CA LEU A 125 10.39 -7.17 21.99
C LEU A 125 11.48 -7.54 22.98
N ALA A 126 12.70 -7.02 22.75
CA ALA A 126 13.80 -7.27 23.66
C ALA A 126 13.26 -6.91 25.04
N VAL A 127 12.99 -7.93 25.86
CA VAL A 127 12.42 -7.71 27.18
C VAL A 127 13.52 -6.93 27.88
N PRO A 128 13.30 -5.64 28.23
CA PRO A 128 14.34 -4.85 28.84
C PRO A 128 14.86 -5.65 30.03
N SER A 129 16.18 -5.89 30.03
CA SER A 129 16.81 -6.70 31.06
C SER A 129 16.47 -6.05 32.41
N PRO A 130 16.06 -6.82 33.43
CA PRO A 130 15.48 -6.28 34.67
C PRO A 130 16.39 -5.37 35.50
N GLY A 131 17.59 -5.03 35.01
CA GLY A 131 18.53 -4.10 35.64
C GLY A 131 18.61 -2.70 35.02
N GLU A 132 17.99 -2.42 33.86
CA GLU A 132 18.13 -1.12 33.17
C GLU A 132 16.92 -0.18 33.35
N MET A 133 15.82 -0.66 33.93
CA MET A 133 14.66 0.20 34.17
C MET A 133 14.85 1.09 35.39
N THR A 134 14.69 2.39 35.18
CA THR A 134 14.63 3.37 36.28
C THR A 134 13.41 3.09 37.15
N LYS A 135 13.47 3.42 38.45
CA LYS A 135 12.34 3.23 39.39
C LYS A 135 11.04 3.85 38.86
N ASP A 136 11.15 4.97 38.16
CA ASP A 136 10.01 5.73 37.64
C ASP A 136 9.32 5.01 36.46
N GLU A 137 10.08 4.35 35.58
CA GLU A 137 9.50 3.55 34.48
C GLU A 137 8.77 2.30 34.99
N VAL A 138 9.30 1.66 36.05
CA VAL A 138 8.65 0.51 36.69
C VAL A 138 7.28 0.90 37.26
N GLU A 139 7.17 2.14 37.77
CA GLU A 139 5.91 2.66 38.31
C GLU A 139 4.89 3.00 37.22
N ILE A 140 5.34 3.52 36.08
CA ILE A 140 4.49 3.78 34.90
C ILE A 140 3.95 2.45 34.33
N LEU A 141 4.79 1.43 34.21
CA LEU A 141 4.37 0.09 33.75
C LEU A 141 3.35 -0.55 34.69
N ARG A 142 3.53 -0.41 36.01
CA ARG A 142 2.52 -0.87 36.99
C ARG A 142 1.18 -0.16 36.82
N LYS A 143 1.18 1.12 36.46
CA LYS A 143 -0.05 1.90 36.23
C LYS A 143 -0.84 1.44 35.00
N THR A 144 -0.14 1.04 33.94
CA THR A 144 -0.78 0.61 32.67
C THR A 144 -1.34 -0.82 32.69
N ARG A 145 -0.92 -1.66 33.66
CA ARG A 145 -1.45 -3.02 33.82
C ARG A 145 -2.83 -3.08 34.48
N SER A 146 -3.38 -1.92 34.85
CA SER A 146 -4.78 -1.75 35.17
C SER A 146 -5.57 -1.91 33.88
N THR A 147 -5.91 -3.14 33.50
CA THR A 147 -6.95 -3.40 32.51
C THR A 147 -8.13 -2.50 32.88
N PRO A 148 -8.60 -1.59 32.00
CA PRO A 148 -9.84 -0.88 32.27
C PRO A 148 -10.89 -1.97 32.44
N SER A 149 -11.46 -2.07 33.64
CA SER A 149 -12.57 -2.95 33.93
C SER A 149 -13.59 -2.74 32.84
N SER A 150 -13.76 -3.74 31.97
CA SER A 150 -14.73 -3.71 30.89
C SER A 150 -16.04 -3.20 31.47
N PRO A 151 -16.60 -2.07 30.98
CA PRO A 151 -17.91 -1.66 31.42
C PRO A 151 -18.85 -2.79 31.03
N THR A 152 -19.46 -3.41 32.04
CA THR A 152 -20.51 -4.40 31.94
C THR A 152 -21.65 -3.74 31.17
N HIS A 153 -21.60 -3.79 29.83
CA HIS A 153 -22.62 -3.20 28.99
C HIS A 153 -23.89 -4.00 29.22
N SER A 154 -24.84 -3.33 29.84
CA SER A 154 -26.18 -3.81 30.09
C SER A 154 -26.79 -4.34 28.80
N ARG A 155 -27.43 -5.50 28.96
CA ARG A 155 -28.29 -6.16 27.98
C ARG A 155 -29.30 -5.15 27.46
N GLN A 156 -29.12 -4.65 26.24
CA GLN A 156 -30.20 -4.01 25.50
C GLN A 156 -30.94 -5.09 24.73
N SER A 157 -32.21 -5.20 25.10
CA SER A 157 -33.22 -6.13 24.62
C SER A 157 -33.40 -6.06 23.10
N SER A 158 -33.47 -7.23 22.49
CA SER A 158 -33.84 -7.42 21.09
C SER A 158 -35.21 -6.79 20.76
N PRO A 159 -35.33 -5.99 19.69
CA PRO A 159 -36.62 -5.73 19.07
C PRO A 159 -36.98 -6.89 18.15
N SER A 160 -37.81 -7.79 18.65
CA SER A 160 -38.54 -8.76 17.85
C SER A 160 -39.67 -8.06 17.08
N GLY A 161 -39.61 -8.17 15.74
CA GLY A 161 -40.79 -8.14 14.88
C GLY A 161 -41.08 -6.83 14.15
N ARG A 162 -41.01 -6.85 12.82
CA ARG A 162 -42.24 -6.95 11.98
C ARG A 162 -41.91 -7.19 10.51
N SER A 163 -42.51 -8.25 9.99
CA SER A 163 -42.72 -8.58 8.57
C SER A 163 -43.10 -7.37 7.71
N THR A 164 -42.56 -7.25 6.49
CA THR A 164 -43.35 -7.48 5.26
C THR A 164 -42.53 -7.29 3.98
N LYS A 165 -42.74 -8.26 3.07
CA LYS A 165 -42.72 -8.19 1.60
C LYS A 165 -41.39 -8.35 0.86
N SER A 166 -41.42 -9.43 0.08
CA SER A 166 -40.47 -9.89 -0.92
C SER A 166 -40.14 -8.84 -1.97
N ALA A 167 -38.86 -8.60 -2.18
CA ALA A 167 -38.34 -8.10 -3.45
C ALA A 167 -37.29 -9.09 -3.95
N LYS A 168 -37.71 -9.97 -4.86
CA LYS A 168 -36.84 -10.85 -5.64
C LYS A 168 -35.87 -9.97 -6.44
N ARG A 169 -34.62 -9.82 -5.98
CA ARG A 169 -33.51 -9.34 -6.81
C ARG A 169 -32.74 -10.55 -7.33
N SER A 170 -33.05 -10.91 -8.56
CA SER A 170 -32.30 -11.88 -9.36
C SER A 170 -30.97 -11.26 -9.81
N TRP A 171 -29.85 -11.92 -9.51
CA TRP A 171 -28.49 -11.47 -9.84
C TRP A 171 -27.91 -12.12 -11.11
N LEU A 172 -28.74 -12.66 -12.00
CA LEU A 172 -28.28 -13.31 -13.23
C LEU A 172 -28.82 -12.58 -14.47
N PRO A 173 -27.96 -12.14 -15.40
CA PRO A 173 -28.40 -11.67 -16.70
C PRO A 173 -28.91 -12.86 -17.52
N ARG A 174 -30.11 -12.73 -18.09
CA ARG A 174 -30.58 -13.63 -19.15
C ARG A 174 -29.87 -13.25 -20.44
N LEU A 175 -29.16 -14.21 -21.02
CA LEU A 175 -28.68 -14.16 -22.40
C LEU A 175 -29.87 -14.37 -23.33
N ASN A 176 -30.00 -13.50 -24.32
CA ASN A 176 -30.76 -13.75 -25.55
C ASN A 176 -29.77 -13.81 -26.71
#